data_AF-A0A225UEZ2-F1
#
_entry.id   AF-A0A225UEZ2-F1
#
_cell.length_a   1.000
_cell.length_b   1.000
_cell.length_c   1.000
_cell.angle_alpha   90.00
_cell.angle_beta   90.00
_cell.angle_gamma   90.00
#
_symmetry.space_group_name_H-M   'P 1'
#
loop_
_entity.id
_entity.type
_entity.pdbx_description
1 polymer ?
#
loop_
_entity_poly.entity_id
_entity_poly.type
_entity_poly.pdbx_seq_one_letter_code
_entity_poly.pdbx_strand_id
1 'polypeptide(L)'
;MYDEAVENRCAETGESIASVRRPVLKCINKRLLKSFSEFELHIAVEAMTEERLLAAIDNIISSVINDTIPDVMGIMASNLKVNFTQKGVKARILAHFDSMEEVIKVHGLGKCLNNNVKLKCKVIVENLRPATLREQVKRTLEYDPSLKSNFASSV
;
A
#
# COMPACT_ATOMS: atom_id res chain seq x y z
N MET A 1 -10.87 15.36 -17.97
CA MET A 1 -11.07 16.71 -17.37
C MET A 1 -9.89 17.69 -17.53
N TYR A 2 -8.61 17.35 -17.27
CA TYR A 2 -7.48 18.21 -17.70
C TYR A 2 -6.96 17.81 -19.08
N ASP A 3 -6.70 16.52 -19.30
CA ASP A 3 -6.17 16.02 -20.57
C ASP A 3 -7.14 16.28 -21.73
N GLU A 4 -8.42 15.98 -21.52
CA GLU A 4 -9.52 16.28 -22.45
C GLU A 4 -9.65 17.78 -22.79
N ALA A 5 -9.36 18.67 -21.84
CA ALA A 5 -9.38 20.12 -22.08
C ALA A 5 -8.16 20.58 -22.88
N VAL A 6 -7.00 19.93 -22.68
CA VAL A 6 -5.80 20.15 -23.49
C VAL A 6 -6.02 19.63 -24.92
N GLU A 7 -6.62 18.46 -25.07
CA GLU A 7 -6.95 17.84 -26.36
C GLU A 7 -7.94 18.70 -27.16
N ASN A 8 -9.05 19.12 -26.55
CA ASN A 8 -10.03 19.99 -27.21
C ASN A 8 -9.41 21.32 -27.66
N ARG A 9 -8.58 21.93 -26.82
CA ARG A 9 -7.88 23.17 -27.19
C ARG A 9 -6.91 22.95 -28.34
N CYS A 10 -6.12 21.87 -28.35
CA CYS A 10 -5.22 21.57 -29.46
C CYS A 10 -5.99 21.32 -30.76
N ALA A 11 -7.16 20.67 -30.67
CA ALA A 11 -8.04 20.44 -31.82
C ALA A 11 -8.64 21.74 -32.38
N GLU A 12 -8.97 22.71 -31.52
CA GLU A 12 -9.53 24.00 -31.91
C GLU A 12 -8.49 25.01 -32.42
N THR A 13 -7.30 25.05 -31.81
CA THR A 13 -6.27 26.06 -32.10
C THR A 13 -5.17 25.58 -33.04
N GLY A 14 -5.03 24.26 -33.23
CA GLY A 14 -3.92 23.65 -33.96
C GLY A 14 -2.57 23.72 -33.21
N GLU A 15 -2.56 24.17 -31.95
CA GLU A 15 -1.38 24.18 -31.11
C GLU A 15 -0.94 22.75 -30.76
N SER A 16 0.36 22.52 -30.60
CA SER A 16 0.86 21.21 -30.14
C SER A 16 0.53 20.97 -28.67
N ILE A 17 0.27 19.71 -28.29
CA ILE A 17 0.01 19.31 -26.90
C ILE A 17 1.13 19.77 -25.96
N ALA A 18 2.39 19.69 -26.39
CA ALA A 18 3.55 20.14 -25.61
C ALA A 18 3.53 21.65 -25.34
N SER A 19 2.93 22.45 -26.23
CA SER A 19 2.78 23.89 -26.07
C SER A 19 1.60 24.26 -25.16
N VAL A 20 0.53 23.45 -25.17
CA VAL A 20 -0.69 23.70 -24.40
C VAL A 20 -0.57 23.20 -22.96
N ARG A 21 0.12 22.07 -22.76
CA ARG A 21 0.30 21.47 -21.44
C ARG A 21 1.19 22.36 -20.57
N ARG A 22 0.66 22.79 -19.42
CA ARG A 22 1.46 23.53 -18.44
C ARG A 22 2.36 22.55 -17.68
N PRO A 23 3.67 22.84 -17.58
CA PRO A 23 4.57 22.06 -16.74
C PRO A 23 4.11 22.13 -15.27
N VAL A 24 4.06 20.99 -14.61
CA VAL A 24 3.69 20.82 -13.19
C VAL A 24 4.56 21.71 -12.31
N LEU A 25 5.86 21.80 -12.60
CA LEU A 25 6.78 22.67 -11.87
C LEU A 25 6.38 24.15 -11.91
N LYS A 26 5.78 24.61 -13.01
CA LYS A 26 5.30 26.00 -13.14
C LYS A 26 4.00 26.25 -12.37
N CYS A 27 3.28 25.20 -11.98
CA CYS A 27 2.06 25.29 -11.19
C CYS A 27 2.34 25.28 -9.67
N ILE A 28 3.56 24.96 -9.25
CA ILE A 28 3.95 24.92 -7.84
C ILE A 28 4.48 26.29 -7.40
N ASN A 29 4.15 26.69 -6.18
CA ASN A 29 4.70 27.90 -5.60
C ASN A 29 6.25 27.84 -5.58
N LYS A 30 6.91 28.84 -6.17
CA LYS A 30 8.37 28.87 -6.32
C LYS A 30 9.13 28.73 -4.99
N ARG A 31 8.61 29.33 -3.91
CA ARG A 31 9.22 29.22 -2.57
C ARG A 31 9.11 27.80 -2.05
N LEU A 32 7.94 27.18 -2.19
CA LEU A 32 7.71 25.79 -1.81
C LEU A 32 8.60 24.84 -2.60
N LEU A 33 8.68 25.01 -3.92
CA LEU A 33 9.53 24.19 -4.79
C LEU A 33 11.00 24.30 -4.40
N LYS A 34 11.49 25.53 -4.13
CA LYS A 34 12.86 25.77 -3.66
C LYS A 34 13.12 25.06 -2.33
N SER A 35 12.26 25.27 -1.34
CA SER A 35 12.41 24.62 -0.03
C SER A 35 12.42 23.09 -0.16
N PHE A 36 11.50 22.52 -0.93
CA PHE A 36 11.45 21.08 -1.16
C PHE A 36 12.73 20.56 -1.84
N SER A 37 13.22 21.27 -2.87
CA SER A 37 14.44 20.89 -3.60
C SER A 37 15.68 20.87 -2.69
N GLU A 38 15.88 21.95 -1.92
CA GLU A 38 17.11 22.18 -1.16
C GLU A 38 17.14 21.42 0.16
N PHE A 39 15.99 21.36 0.86
CA PHE A 39 15.93 20.75 2.20
C PHE A 39 15.57 19.27 2.17
N GLU A 40 14.64 18.83 1.31
CA GLU A 40 14.23 17.41 1.28
C GLU A 40 15.08 16.58 0.32
N LEU A 41 15.42 17.14 -0.85
CA LEU A 41 16.14 16.41 -1.89
C LEU A 41 17.64 16.74 -1.96
N HIS A 42 18.09 17.77 -1.24
CA HIS A 42 19.48 18.25 -1.27
C HIS A 42 20.01 18.54 -2.68
N ILE A 43 19.15 19.06 -3.55
CA ILE A 43 19.51 19.49 -4.91
C ILE A 43 19.19 20.97 -5.10
N ALA A 44 19.89 21.60 -6.05
CA ALA A 44 19.54 22.94 -6.51
C ALA A 44 18.16 22.93 -7.19
N VAL A 45 17.37 24.00 -7.01
CA VAL A 45 16.03 24.11 -7.60
C VAL A 45 16.06 24.09 -9.14
N GLU A 46 17.16 24.53 -9.74
CA GLU A 46 17.41 24.49 -11.18
C GLU A 46 17.60 23.07 -11.72
N ALA A 47 18.00 22.13 -10.86
CA ALA A 47 18.14 20.71 -11.18
C ALA A 47 16.84 19.91 -10.97
N MET A 48 15.76 20.58 -10.55
CA MET A 48 14.44 19.95 -10.38
C MET A 48 13.80 19.70 -11.75
N THR A 49 13.40 18.45 -11.98
CA THR A 49 12.60 18.04 -13.15
C THR A 49 11.27 17.46 -12.71
N GLU A 50 10.30 17.34 -13.62
CA GLU A 50 8.99 16.74 -13.29
C GLU A 50 9.13 15.29 -12.84
N GLU A 51 10.03 14.54 -13.46
CA GLU A 51 10.32 13.14 -13.12
C GLU A 51 10.89 13.04 -11.70
N ARG A 52 11.78 13.96 -11.32
CA ARG A 52 12.34 14.01 -9.96
C ARG A 52 11.30 14.37 -8.92
N LEU A 53 10.44 15.34 -9.24
CA LEU A 53 9.34 15.71 -8.36
C LEU A 53 8.38 14.53 -8.13
N LEU A 54 8.00 13.83 -9.20
CA LEU A 54 7.13 12.65 -9.10
C LEU A 54 7.81 11.54 -8.29
N ALA A 55 9.07 11.22 -8.59
CA ALA A 55 9.83 10.22 -7.84
C ALA A 55 9.98 10.58 -6.36
N ALA A 56 10.18 11.86 -6.04
CA ALA A 56 10.27 12.35 -4.66
C ALA A 56 8.93 12.21 -3.93
N ILE A 57 7.82 12.57 -4.57
CA ILE A 57 6.47 12.40 -4.01
C ILE A 57 6.17 10.92 -3.77
N ASP A 58 6.45 10.05 -4.75
CA ASP A 58 6.26 8.61 -4.61
C ASP A 58 7.14 8.03 -3.49
N ASN A 59 8.37 8.53 -3.35
CA ASN A 59 9.26 8.13 -2.28
C ASN A 59 8.75 8.60 -0.92
N ILE A 60 8.23 9.83 -0.79
CA ILE A 60 7.64 10.32 0.46
C ILE A 60 6.39 9.54 0.82
N ILE A 61 5.49 9.29 -0.13
CA ILE A 61 4.29 8.46 0.10
C ILE A 61 4.71 7.06 0.53
N SER A 62 5.68 6.48 -0.16
CA SER A 62 6.25 5.18 0.21
C SER A 62 6.89 5.23 1.60
N SER A 63 7.65 6.28 1.94
CA SER A 63 8.34 6.45 3.22
C SER A 63 7.34 6.63 4.35
N VAL A 64 6.31 7.46 4.22
CA VAL A 64 5.28 7.65 5.25
C VAL A 64 4.52 6.36 5.55
N ILE A 65 4.25 5.54 4.52
CA ILE A 65 3.66 4.20 4.68
C ILE A 65 4.64 3.22 5.36
N ASN A 66 5.96 3.43 5.23
CA ASN A 66 7.00 2.54 5.74
C ASN A 66 7.64 2.99 7.08
N ASP A 67 7.64 4.29 7.40
CA ASP A 67 8.32 4.93 8.55
C ASP A 67 7.42 5.00 9.77
N THR A 68 6.11 5.00 9.56
CA THR A 68 5.18 4.69 10.64
C THR A 68 5.13 3.17 10.74
N ILE A 69 5.62 2.57 11.84
CA ILE A 69 5.36 1.15 12.12
C ILE A 69 3.84 1.01 12.18
N PRO A 70 3.17 0.41 11.18
CA PRO A 70 1.72 0.35 11.17
C PRO A 70 1.29 -0.59 12.29
N ASP A 71 0.18 -0.31 12.97
CA ASP A 71 -0.49 -1.33 13.79
C ASP A 71 -1.13 -2.38 12.87
N VAL A 72 -0.27 -3.27 12.34
CA VAL A 72 -0.65 -4.33 11.40
C VAL A 72 -1.79 -5.17 11.97
N MET A 73 -1.84 -5.36 13.29
CA MET A 73 -2.89 -6.15 13.94
C MET A 73 -4.21 -5.40 13.97
N GLY A 74 -4.21 -4.11 14.35
CA GLY A 74 -5.40 -3.26 14.36
C GLY A 74 -5.99 -3.04 12.96
N ILE A 75 -5.14 -2.85 11.95
CA ILE A 75 -5.57 -2.68 10.55
C ILE A 75 -6.23 -3.97 10.03
N MET A 76 -5.62 -5.13 10.28
CA MET A 76 -6.19 -6.41 9.85
C MET A 76 -7.50 -6.71 10.56
N ALA A 77 -7.56 -6.51 11.88
CA ALA A 77 -8.76 -6.79 12.67
C ALA A 77 -9.95 -5.89 12.31
N SER A 78 -9.71 -4.65 11.91
CA SER A 78 -10.76 -3.69 11.53
C SER A 78 -11.31 -3.92 10.11
N ASN A 79 -10.45 -4.39 9.18
CA ASN A 79 -10.82 -4.55 7.78
C ASN A 79 -11.22 -5.98 7.40
N LEU A 80 -10.71 -7.01 8.08
CA LEU A 80 -11.06 -8.40 7.79
C LEU A 80 -12.34 -8.83 8.52
N LYS A 81 -13.49 -8.41 7.99
CA LYS A 81 -14.80 -8.93 8.41
C LYS A 81 -15.17 -10.12 7.53
N VAL A 82 -15.35 -11.29 8.14
CA VAL A 82 -15.82 -12.47 7.40
C VAL A 82 -17.26 -12.25 6.94
N ASN A 83 -17.48 -12.33 5.64
CA ASN A 83 -18.81 -12.27 5.06
C ASN A 83 -19.55 -13.59 5.31
N PHE A 84 -20.42 -13.60 6.33
CA PHE A 84 -21.23 -14.75 6.69
C PHE A 84 -22.35 -15.06 5.69
N THR A 85 -22.58 -14.22 4.67
CA THR A 85 -23.62 -14.48 3.64
C THR A 85 -23.21 -15.58 2.65
N GLN A 86 -21.93 -15.93 2.58
CA GLN A 86 -21.42 -16.98 1.69
C GLN A 86 -21.67 -18.38 2.30
N LYS A 87 -22.49 -19.20 1.64
CA LYS A 87 -22.93 -20.51 2.17
C LYS A 87 -21.82 -21.57 2.27
N GLY A 88 -20.78 -21.50 1.44
CA GLY A 88 -19.71 -22.51 1.38
C GLY A 88 -18.49 -22.21 2.27
N VAL A 89 -18.02 -23.20 3.05
CA VAL A 89 -16.81 -23.08 3.90
C VAL A 89 -15.57 -22.71 3.07
N LYS A 90 -15.32 -23.41 1.96
CA LYS A 90 -14.20 -23.11 1.06
C LYS A 90 -14.29 -21.71 0.45
N ALA A 91 -15.49 -21.30 0.03
CA ALA A 91 -15.72 -19.98 -0.55
C ALA A 91 -15.46 -18.86 0.48
N ARG A 92 -15.85 -19.06 1.74
CA ARG A 92 -15.57 -18.14 2.85
C ARG A 92 -14.07 -18.01 3.15
N ILE A 93 -13.34 -19.12 3.06
CA ILE A 93 -11.88 -19.13 3.26
C ILE A 93 -11.20 -18.34 2.13
N LEU A 94 -11.57 -18.60 0.88
CA LEU A 94 -11.00 -17.87 -0.28
C LEU A 94 -11.31 -16.38 -0.21
N ALA A 95 -12.57 -16.01 0.05
CA ALA A 95 -12.96 -14.59 0.19
C ALA A 95 -12.22 -13.89 1.34
N HIS A 96 -11.85 -14.62 2.40
CA HIS A 96 -11.06 -14.08 3.50
C HIS A 96 -9.61 -13.80 3.09
N PHE A 97 -9.00 -14.69 2.29
CA PHE A 97 -7.65 -14.47 1.74
C PHE A 97 -7.63 -13.34 0.70
N ASP A 98 -8.61 -13.29 -0.19
CA ASP A 98 -8.75 -12.20 -1.17
C ASP A 98 -8.90 -10.83 -0.46
N SER A 99 -9.69 -10.79 0.62
CA SER A 99 -9.84 -9.58 1.44
C SER A 99 -8.54 -9.20 2.15
N MET A 100 -7.74 -10.20 2.58
CA MET A 100 -6.45 -9.97 3.24
C MET A 100 -5.43 -9.40 2.26
N GLU A 101 -5.37 -9.92 1.04
CA GLU A 101 -4.49 -9.40 -0.01
C GLU A 101 -4.83 -7.94 -0.36
N GLU A 102 -6.12 -7.61 -0.47
CA GLU A 102 -6.57 -6.25 -0.72
C GLU A 102 -6.18 -5.30 0.42
N VAL A 103 -6.36 -5.70 1.69
CA VAL A 103 -5.94 -4.91 2.86
C VAL A 103 -4.43 -4.69 2.89
N ILE A 104 -3.64 -5.71 2.55
CA ILE A 104 -2.17 -5.59 2.47
C ILE A 104 -1.76 -4.58 1.41
N LYS A 105 -2.44 -4.60 0.26
CA LYS A 105 -2.17 -3.69 -0.86
C LYS A 105 -2.56 -2.25 -0.54
N VAL A 106 -3.79 -2.02 -0.06
CA VAL A 106 -4.32 -0.69 0.25
C VAL A 106 -3.53 0.00 1.36
N HIS A 107 -3.10 -0.75 2.38
CA HIS A 107 -2.35 -0.20 3.51
C HIS A 107 -0.83 -0.34 3.38
N GLY A 108 -0.33 -0.78 2.22
CA GLY A 108 1.11 -0.93 1.96
C GLY A 108 1.85 -1.86 2.94
N LEU A 109 1.15 -2.82 3.55
CA LEU A 109 1.70 -3.72 4.57
C LEU A 109 2.65 -4.77 3.99
N GLY A 110 2.80 -4.80 2.66
CA GLY A 110 3.63 -5.76 1.94
C GLY A 110 5.05 -5.81 2.46
N LYS A 111 5.71 -4.66 2.68
CA LYS A 111 7.09 -4.65 3.20
C LYS A 111 7.19 -5.18 4.64
N CYS A 112 6.25 -4.85 5.51
CA CYS A 112 6.22 -5.32 6.90
C CYS A 112 6.00 -6.84 7.00
N LEU A 113 5.20 -7.41 6.09
CA LEU A 113 4.86 -8.82 6.10
C LEU A 113 5.86 -9.66 5.30
N ASN A 114 6.39 -9.16 4.19
CA ASN A 114 7.18 -9.96 3.23
C ASN A 114 8.32 -10.72 3.89
N ASN A 115 9.07 -10.07 4.78
CA ASN A 115 10.23 -10.66 5.45
C ASN A 115 9.97 -11.07 6.92
N ASN A 116 8.73 -10.93 7.41
CA ASN A 116 8.39 -11.21 8.80
C ASN A 116 7.40 -12.38 8.89
N VAL A 117 7.91 -13.60 8.73
CA VAL A 117 7.14 -14.85 8.82
C VAL A 117 6.40 -14.94 10.15
N LYS A 118 7.01 -14.51 11.26
CA LYS A 118 6.38 -14.51 12.59
C LYS A 118 5.15 -13.60 12.63
N LEU A 119 5.25 -12.41 12.05
CA LEU A 119 4.12 -11.48 11.95
C LEU A 119 3.04 -11.98 11.00
N LYS A 120 3.42 -12.55 9.84
CA LYS A 120 2.48 -13.22 8.93
C LYS A 120 1.67 -14.30 9.64
N CYS A 121 2.35 -15.20 10.35
CA CYS A 121 1.68 -16.25 11.12
C CYS A 121 0.75 -15.68 12.19
N LYS A 122 1.19 -14.64 12.92
CA LYS A 122 0.37 -13.98 13.93
C LYS A 122 -0.88 -13.34 13.33
N VAL A 123 -0.75 -12.62 12.21
CA VAL A 123 -1.88 -12.01 11.50
C VAL A 123 -2.87 -13.07 11.04
N ILE A 124 -2.40 -14.16 10.42
CA ILE A 124 -3.26 -15.25 9.96
C ILE A 124 -4.02 -15.84 11.15
N VAL A 125 -3.33 -16.26 12.20
CA VAL A 125 -3.95 -16.90 13.38
C VAL A 125 -4.97 -15.99 14.05
N GLU A 126 -4.64 -14.73 14.30
CA GLU A 126 -5.55 -13.81 15.00
C GLU A 126 -6.81 -13.46 14.19
N ASN A 127 -6.72 -13.48 12.87
CA ASN A 127 -7.83 -13.16 11.97
C ASN A 127 -8.66 -14.40 11.55
N LEU A 128 -8.27 -15.61 11.96
CA LEU A 128 -9.06 -16.82 11.73
C LEU A 128 -10.47 -16.69 12.32
N ARG A 129 -11.47 -17.05 11.50
CA ARG A 129 -12.86 -17.21 11.92
C ARG A 129 -13.37 -18.58 11.49
N PRO A 130 -14.29 -19.20 12.25
CA PRO A 130 -14.88 -18.72 13.51
C PRO A 130 -13.88 -18.73 14.68
N ALA A 131 -14.20 -18.06 15.79
CA ALA A 131 -13.30 -17.96 16.95
C ALA A 131 -12.86 -19.33 17.48
N THR A 132 -13.72 -20.35 17.38
CA THR A 132 -13.40 -21.73 17.75
C THR A 132 -12.23 -22.30 16.94
N LEU A 133 -12.15 -22.00 15.63
CA LEU A 133 -11.03 -22.40 14.77
C LEU A 133 -9.74 -21.69 15.20
N ARG A 134 -9.82 -20.39 15.48
CA ARG A 134 -8.68 -19.63 16.01
C ARG A 134 -8.14 -20.23 17.30
N GLU A 135 -9.01 -20.51 18.28
CA GLU A 135 -8.59 -21.07 19.56
C GLU A 135 -8.03 -22.48 19.43
N GLN A 136 -8.55 -23.29 18.50
CA GLN A 136 -7.97 -24.60 18.18
C GLN A 136 -6.54 -24.46 17.62
N VAL A 137 -6.34 -23.59 16.62
CA VAL A 137 -5.03 -23.36 16.01
C VAL A 137 -4.03 -22.79 17.03
N LYS A 138 -4.46 -21.87 17.90
CA LYS A 138 -3.63 -21.34 19.00
C LYS A 138 -3.16 -22.46 19.94
N ARG A 139 -4.09 -23.30 20.42
CA ARG A 139 -3.76 -24.45 21.28
C ARG A 139 -2.80 -25.41 20.58
N THR A 140 -3.03 -25.74 19.32
CA THR A 140 -2.14 -26.62 18.55
C THR A 140 -0.71 -26.05 18.46
N LEU A 141 -0.56 -24.74 18.25
CA LEU A 141 0.75 -24.07 18.22
C LEU A 141 1.43 -23.95 19.59
N GLU A 142 0.66 -24.04 20.68
CA GLU A 142 1.19 -24.12 22.06
C GLU A 142 1.67 -25.52 22.40
N TYR A 143 0.93 -26.56 21.99
CA TYR A 143 1.27 -27.95 22.27
C TYR A 143 2.33 -28.54 21.35
N ASP A 144 2.47 -28.03 20.12
CA ASP A 144 3.51 -28.44 19.17
C ASP A 144 4.29 -27.23 18.62
N PRO A 145 5.38 -26.83 19.31
CA PRO A 145 6.22 -25.71 18.90
C PRO A 145 6.93 -25.94 17.55
N SER A 146 7.06 -27.19 17.09
CA SER A 146 7.71 -27.52 15.81
C SER A 146 6.89 -27.08 14.59
N LEU A 147 5.58 -26.89 14.77
CA LEU A 147 4.70 -26.29 13.76
C LEU A 147 4.99 -24.80 13.55
N LYS A 148 5.59 -24.10 14.53
CA LYS A 148 6.01 -22.69 14.35
C LYS A 148 7.13 -22.54 13.31
N SER A 149 7.96 -23.57 13.12
CA SER A 149 9.02 -23.59 12.10
C SER A 149 8.54 -24.08 10.73
N ASN A 150 7.55 -24.97 10.65
CA ASN A 150 7.11 -25.54 9.37
C ASN A 150 6.30 -24.58 8.49
N PHE A 151 5.70 -23.53 9.04
CA PHE A 151 5.11 -22.44 8.24
C PHE A 151 6.15 -21.47 7.65
N ALA A 152 7.43 -21.59 8.01
CA ALA A 152 8.52 -20.79 7.47
C ALA A 152 9.19 -21.41 6.24
N SER A 153 8.83 -22.64 5.86
CA SER A 153 9.56 -23.44 4.86
C SER A 153 8.72 -23.84 3.64
N SER A 154 7.55 -23.22 3.42
CA SER A 154 6.72 -23.48 2.25
C SER A 154 6.22 -22.19 1.60
N VAL A 155 7.17 -21.33 1.19
CA VAL A 155 7.12 -20.51 -0.03
C VAL A 155 8.55 -20.38 -0.54
#